data_AF-A0A2E0LFG7-F1
#
_entry.id   AF-A0A2E0LFG7-F1
#
_cell.length_a   1.000
_cell.length_b   1.000
_cell.length_c   1.000
_cell.angle_alpha   90.00
_cell.angle_beta   90.00
_cell.angle_gamma   90.00
#
_symmetry.space_group_name_H-M   'P 1'
#
loop_
_entity.id
_entity.type
_entity.pdbx_description
1 polymer ?
#
loop_
_entity_poly.entity_id
_entity_poly.type
_entity_poly.pdbx_seq_one_letter_code
_entity_poly.pdbx_strand_id
1 'polypeptide(L)'
;MREFVAAMRAIWANWYRGEPLDFRGEFYQHTLMTPVFTPKPSEAGPPRVFLAAVGPRMTRVAADVCDGMLVHPLTSVAYLREQVLPIVEAGLRERGVARAAFALSHAPFVVSGRTEESFARSRVAVSERIAFYASTPAYRGVLDKHGWGDLQPELNRLSKQGRWQAMGTLIDDEMLETFAVVGEPEAIVPELRRRFAGLVDRLTLDFEFAEPAERSTLIRTLAG
;
A
#
# COMPACT_ATOMS: atom_id res chain seq x y z
N MET A 1 12.96 -7.68 8.75
CA MET A 1 11.88 -7.99 7.77
C MET A 1 12.29 -9.01 6.71
N ARG A 2 13.33 -8.78 5.89
CA ARG A 2 13.80 -9.77 4.90
C ARG A 2 14.00 -11.15 5.52
N GLU A 3 14.76 -11.20 6.60
CA GLU A 3 15.07 -12.44 7.30
C GLU A 3 13.82 -13.11 7.88
N PHE A 4 12.90 -12.35 8.48
CA PHE A 4 11.64 -12.88 8.99
C PHE A 4 10.85 -13.62 7.90
N VAL A 5 10.72 -13.02 6.71
CA VAL A 5 10.02 -13.68 5.58
C VAL A 5 10.75 -14.93 5.14
N ALA A 6 12.09 -14.91 5.08
CA ALA A 6 12.90 -16.08 4.74
C ALA A 6 12.75 -17.21 5.77
N ALA A 7 12.81 -16.88 7.06
CA ALA A 7 12.64 -17.82 8.17
C ALA A 7 11.25 -18.48 8.14
N MET A 8 10.19 -17.69 7.92
CA MET A 8 8.83 -18.20 7.73
C MET A 8 8.72 -19.11 6.50
N ARG A 9 9.34 -18.74 5.37
CA ARG A 9 9.33 -19.58 4.16
C ARG A 9 10.10 -20.89 4.34
N ALA A 10 11.15 -20.93 5.17
CA ALA A 10 11.84 -22.17 5.52
C ALA A 10 10.93 -23.14 6.29
N ILE A 11 10.10 -22.62 7.20
CA ILE A 11 9.07 -23.43 7.87
C ILE A 11 8.08 -24.00 6.85
N TRP A 12 7.58 -23.19 5.91
CA TRP A 12 6.66 -23.67 4.88
C TRP A 12 7.32 -24.64 3.90
N ALA A 13 8.60 -24.47 3.59
CA ALA A 13 9.35 -25.42 2.77
C ALA A 13 9.39 -26.80 3.43
N ASN A 14 9.61 -26.85 4.75
CA ASN A 14 9.50 -28.08 5.52
C ASN A 14 8.08 -28.66 5.46
N TRP A 15 7.06 -27.85 5.76
CA TRP A 15 5.67 -28.34 5.82
C TRP A 15 5.13 -28.84 4.48
N TYR A 16 5.38 -28.11 3.39
CA TYR A 16 4.78 -28.38 2.08
C TYR A 16 5.65 -29.23 1.16
N ARG A 17 6.97 -29.25 1.37
CA ARG A 17 7.93 -29.97 0.49
C ARG A 17 8.84 -30.95 1.24
N GLY A 18 8.76 -31.02 2.56
CA GLY A 18 9.57 -31.93 3.37
C GLY A 18 11.05 -31.53 3.48
N GLU A 19 11.41 -30.29 3.10
CA GLU A 19 12.80 -29.82 3.21
C GLU A 19 13.25 -29.78 4.69
N PRO A 20 14.50 -30.17 5.03
CA PRO A 20 15.00 -30.04 6.40
C PRO A 20 14.92 -28.59 6.90
N LEU A 21 14.40 -28.39 8.11
CA LEU A 21 14.37 -27.07 8.73
C LEU A 21 15.72 -26.80 9.42
N ASP A 22 16.59 -26.03 8.77
CA ASP A 22 17.88 -25.54 9.31
C ASP A 22 18.13 -24.08 8.92
N PHE A 23 17.19 -23.20 9.30
CA PHE A 23 17.34 -21.76 9.10
C PHE A 23 18.17 -21.13 10.22
N ARG A 24 19.25 -20.44 9.84
CA ARG A 24 20.17 -19.74 10.77
C ARG A 24 20.46 -18.34 10.22
N GLY A 25 19.70 -17.36 10.70
CA GLY A 25 19.90 -15.95 10.39
C GLY A 25 20.52 -15.18 11.55
N GLU A 26 20.61 -13.86 11.40
CA GLU A 26 21.12 -12.95 12.44
C GLU A 26 20.10 -12.77 13.57
N PHE A 27 18.80 -12.76 13.24
CA PHE A 27 17.69 -12.48 14.16
C PHE A 27 16.82 -13.71 14.46
N TYR A 28 16.77 -14.70 13.57
CA TYR A 28 15.93 -15.89 13.68
C TYR A 28 16.75 -17.17 13.48
N GLN A 29 16.50 -18.14 14.36
CA GLN A 29 17.02 -19.49 14.23
C GLN A 29 15.87 -20.50 14.34
N HIS A 30 15.66 -21.29 13.29
CA HIS A 30 14.67 -22.36 13.23
C HIS A 30 15.34 -23.64 12.77
N THR A 31 15.60 -24.55 13.70
CA THR A 31 16.38 -25.77 13.46
C THR A 31 15.70 -27.04 13.96
N LEU A 32 14.43 -26.94 14.37
CA LEU A 32 13.65 -28.04 14.93
C LEU A 32 12.20 -27.95 14.44
N MET A 33 11.72 -29.01 13.78
CA MET A 33 10.31 -29.19 13.43
C MET A 33 9.94 -30.65 13.65
N THR A 34 9.17 -30.91 14.71
CA THR A 34 8.72 -32.28 15.02
C THR A 34 7.46 -32.61 14.21
N PRO A 35 7.20 -33.89 13.87
CA PRO A 35 6.01 -34.27 13.12
C PRO A 35 4.69 -33.84 13.77
N VAL A 36 4.66 -33.67 15.10
CA VAL A 36 3.48 -33.21 15.85
C VAL A 36 3.16 -31.73 15.59
N PHE A 37 4.16 -30.93 15.20
CA PHE A 37 3.99 -29.50 14.88
C PHE A 37 3.82 -29.22 13.38
N THR A 38 3.95 -30.24 12.53
CA THR A 38 3.79 -30.11 11.08
C THR A 38 2.31 -30.30 10.71
N PRO A 39 1.62 -29.25 10.25
CA PRO A 39 0.24 -29.37 9.78
C PRO A 39 0.18 -30.20 8.48
N LYS A 40 -0.98 -30.78 8.19
CA LYS A 40 -1.24 -31.34 6.86
C LYS A 40 -1.20 -30.21 5.82
N PRO A 41 -0.46 -30.37 4.70
CA PRO A 41 -0.46 -29.39 3.62
C PRO A 41 -1.88 -29.10 3.13
N SER A 42 -2.21 -27.82 2.97
CA SER A 42 -3.43 -27.41 2.28
C SER A 42 -3.28 -27.59 0.77
N GLU A 43 -4.35 -28.00 0.07
CA GLU A 43 -4.39 -28.05 -1.39
C GLU A 43 -4.16 -26.68 -2.05
N ALA A 44 -4.46 -25.58 -1.33
CA ALA A 44 -4.24 -24.22 -1.80
C ALA A 44 -2.75 -23.80 -1.79
N GLY A 45 -1.86 -24.61 -1.20
CA GLY A 45 -0.45 -24.28 -1.01
C GLY A 45 -0.20 -23.23 0.10
N PRO A 46 1.06 -22.79 0.27
CA PRO A 46 1.38 -21.76 1.24
C PRO A 46 0.76 -20.41 0.85
N PRO A 47 0.30 -19.60 1.82
CA PRO A 47 -0.34 -18.33 1.53
C PRO A 47 0.67 -17.32 0.95
N ARG A 48 0.16 -16.42 0.09
CA ARG A 48 0.97 -15.33 -0.47
C ARG A 48 1.37 -14.33 0.62
N VAL A 49 2.61 -13.85 0.55
CA VAL A 49 3.18 -12.90 1.51
C VAL A 49 3.19 -11.50 0.90
N PHE A 50 2.47 -10.57 1.52
CA PHE A 50 2.48 -9.16 1.17
C PHE A 50 3.18 -8.35 2.26
N LEU A 51 3.97 -7.37 1.85
CA LEU A 51 4.66 -6.45 2.77
C LEU A 51 4.23 -5.01 2.51
N ALA A 52 3.78 -4.31 3.54
CA ALA A 52 3.66 -2.86 3.48
C ALA A 52 5.06 -2.25 3.44
N ALA A 53 5.31 -1.38 2.47
CA ALA A 53 6.61 -0.79 2.25
C ALA A 53 6.49 0.69 1.90
N VAL A 54 7.30 1.49 2.58
CA VAL A 54 7.48 2.91 2.32
C VAL A 54 8.98 3.17 2.23
N GLY A 55 9.38 3.91 1.21
CA GLY A 55 10.78 4.22 0.93
C GLY A 55 11.56 3.09 0.24
N PRO A 56 12.70 3.42 -0.39
CA PRO A 56 13.37 2.55 -1.35
C PRO A 56 13.88 1.24 -0.74
N ARG A 57 14.37 1.27 0.51
CA ARG A 57 14.90 0.08 1.20
C ARG A 57 13.82 -0.97 1.47
N MET A 58 12.65 -0.54 1.94
CA MET A 58 11.56 -1.48 2.21
C MET A 58 10.89 -1.96 0.93
N THR A 59 10.79 -1.11 -0.10
CA THR A 59 10.35 -1.54 -1.44
C THR A 59 11.26 -2.62 -1.99
N ARG A 60 12.58 -2.47 -1.83
CA ARG A 60 13.55 -3.49 -2.23
C ARG A 60 13.37 -4.80 -1.46
N VAL A 61 13.15 -4.75 -0.14
CA VAL A 61 12.85 -5.95 0.65
C VAL A 61 11.60 -6.65 0.14
N ALA A 62 10.51 -5.92 -0.12
CA ALA A 62 9.28 -6.50 -0.65
C ALA A 62 9.54 -7.18 -2.01
N ALA A 63 10.22 -6.49 -2.92
CA ALA A 63 10.57 -7.00 -4.24
C ALA A 63 11.44 -8.28 -4.18
N ASP A 64 12.30 -8.39 -3.17
CA ASP A 64 13.26 -9.50 -3.07
C ASP A 64 12.66 -10.79 -2.47
N VAL A 65 11.73 -10.71 -1.53
CA VAL A 65 11.29 -11.89 -0.76
C VAL A 65 9.78 -12.11 -0.68
N CYS A 66 8.97 -11.13 -1.10
CA CYS A 66 7.51 -11.19 -1.01
C CYS A 66 6.87 -11.56 -2.36
N ASP A 67 5.59 -11.91 -2.29
CA ASP A 67 4.73 -12.17 -3.45
C ASP A 67 3.95 -10.91 -3.86
N GLY A 68 4.03 -9.85 -3.06
CA GLY A 68 3.41 -8.57 -3.34
C GLY A 68 3.76 -7.50 -2.32
N MET A 69 3.30 -6.29 -2.59
CA MET A 69 3.53 -5.11 -1.76
C MET A 69 2.24 -4.33 -1.55
N LEU A 70 2.02 -3.88 -0.32
CA LEU A 70 0.94 -2.95 0.02
C LEU A 70 1.48 -1.52 -0.15
N VAL A 71 1.01 -0.83 -1.18
CA VAL A 71 1.38 0.54 -1.50
C VAL A 71 0.52 1.49 -0.67
N HIS A 72 1.18 2.28 0.18
CA HIS A 72 0.50 3.20 1.10
C HIS A 72 -0.34 4.26 0.35
N PRO A 73 -1.52 4.67 0.86
CA PRO A 73 -2.37 5.70 0.27
C PRO A 73 -1.65 7.01 -0.10
N LEU A 74 -0.72 7.45 0.76
CA LEU A 74 0.15 8.61 0.50
C LEU A 74 1.29 8.25 -0.47
N THR A 75 0.94 7.70 -1.64
CA THR A 75 1.85 7.42 -2.74
C THR A 75 1.21 7.95 -4.02
N SER A 76 1.77 8.99 -4.61
CA SER A 76 1.27 9.52 -5.88
C SER A 76 1.58 8.58 -7.04
N VAL A 77 0.83 8.70 -8.14
CA VAL A 77 1.10 7.97 -9.39
C VAL A 77 2.52 8.25 -9.89
N ALA A 78 2.98 9.50 -9.81
CA ALA A 78 4.33 9.88 -10.23
C ALA A 78 5.41 9.18 -9.38
N TYR A 79 5.27 9.18 -8.06
CA TYR A 79 6.21 8.49 -7.17
C TYR A 79 6.19 6.97 -7.38
N LEU A 80 5.00 6.39 -7.57
CA LEU A 80 4.85 4.96 -7.85
C LEU A 80 5.57 4.56 -9.15
N ARG A 81 5.41 5.35 -10.23
CA ARG A 81 6.05 5.09 -11.53
C ARG A 81 7.56 5.29 -11.52
N GLU A 82 8.01 6.37 -10.90
CA GLU A 82 9.41 6.81 -11.06
C GLU A 82 10.35 6.30 -9.96
N GLN A 83 9.82 5.96 -8.78
CA GLN A 83 10.63 5.53 -7.64
C GLN A 83 10.34 4.09 -7.23
N VAL A 84 9.07 3.71 -7.12
CA VAL A 84 8.70 2.39 -6.59
C VAL A 84 8.85 1.29 -7.64
N LEU A 85 8.26 1.46 -8.83
CA LEU A 85 8.28 0.45 -9.88
C LEU A 85 9.70 0.05 -10.31
N PRO A 86 10.65 0.97 -10.54
CA PRO A 86 12.01 0.59 -10.94
C PRO A 86 12.71 -0.30 -9.91
N ILE A 87 12.48 -0.06 -8.62
CA ILE A 87 13.04 -0.90 -7.54
C ILE A 87 12.39 -2.28 -7.54
N VAL A 88 11.06 -2.34 -7.73
CA VAL A 88 10.33 -3.61 -7.82
C VAL A 88 10.82 -4.43 -9.01
N GLU A 89 10.86 -3.83 -10.20
CA GLU A 89 11.27 -4.52 -11.43
C GLU A 89 12.72 -5.01 -11.37
N ALA A 90 13.63 -4.21 -10.79
CA ALA A 90 15.01 -4.64 -10.57
C ALA A 90 15.09 -5.87 -9.65
N GLY A 91 14.40 -5.84 -8.49
CA GLY A 91 14.37 -6.97 -7.57
C GLY A 91 13.75 -8.24 -8.18
N LEU A 92 12.67 -8.10 -8.94
CA LEU A 92 12.03 -9.22 -9.63
C LEU A 92 12.94 -9.81 -10.73
N ARG A 93 13.61 -8.96 -11.51
CA ARG A 93 14.57 -9.40 -12.53
C ARG A 93 15.73 -10.19 -11.92
N GLU A 94 16.29 -9.71 -10.82
CA GLU A 94 17.38 -10.41 -10.10
C GLU A 94 16.92 -11.75 -9.52
N ARG A 95 15.66 -11.87 -9.11
CA ARG A 95 15.05 -13.15 -8.67
C ARG A 95 14.68 -14.09 -9.82
N GLY A 96 14.70 -13.62 -11.07
CA GLY A 96 14.13 -14.37 -12.21
C GLY A 96 12.62 -14.55 -12.11
N VAL A 97 11.89 -13.63 -11.45
CA VAL A 97 10.45 -13.69 -11.26
C VAL A 97 9.74 -12.74 -12.23
N ALA A 98 8.71 -13.23 -12.92
CA ALA A 98 7.91 -12.40 -13.81
C ALA A 98 7.10 -11.34 -13.04
N ARG A 99 6.90 -10.16 -13.63
CA ARG A 99 6.11 -9.06 -13.03
C ARG A 99 4.70 -9.51 -12.62
N ALA A 100 4.07 -10.40 -13.39
CA ALA A 100 2.73 -10.93 -13.11
C ALA A 100 2.64 -11.80 -11.84
N ALA A 101 3.76 -12.33 -11.34
CA ALA A 101 3.79 -13.13 -10.10
C ALA A 101 3.88 -12.26 -8.84
N PHE A 102 4.12 -10.95 -8.99
CA PHE A 102 4.20 -9.99 -7.89
C PHE A 102 3.00 -9.04 -7.95
N ALA A 103 2.27 -8.87 -6.85
CA ALA A 103 1.09 -7.99 -6.84
C ALA A 103 1.33 -6.68 -6.07
N LEU A 104 1.07 -5.55 -6.72
CA LEU A 104 0.93 -4.24 -6.08
C LEU A 104 -0.52 -4.01 -5.69
N SER A 105 -0.77 -3.91 -4.38
CA SER A 105 -2.08 -3.52 -3.85
C SER A 105 -2.01 -2.11 -3.31
N HIS A 106 -2.75 -1.18 -3.91
CA HIS A 106 -2.81 0.22 -3.48
C HIS A 106 -4.15 0.55 -2.83
N ALA A 107 -4.15 1.47 -1.87
CA ALA A 107 -5.35 1.93 -1.19
C ALA A 107 -5.49 3.45 -1.40
N PRO A 108 -6.01 3.91 -2.54
CA PRO A 108 -6.09 5.34 -2.82
C PRO A 108 -7.11 6.02 -1.91
N PHE A 109 -6.91 7.31 -1.62
CA PHE A 109 -7.96 8.13 -1.04
C PHE A 109 -9.02 8.45 -2.08
N VAL A 110 -10.26 8.63 -1.62
CA VAL A 110 -11.40 9.02 -2.45
C VAL A 110 -12.11 10.17 -1.76
N VAL A 111 -12.36 11.26 -2.50
CA VAL A 111 -13.19 12.39 -2.08
C VAL A 111 -14.41 12.43 -2.98
N SER A 112 -15.58 12.20 -2.39
CA SER A 112 -16.85 12.20 -3.11
C SER A 112 -18.02 12.36 -2.13
N GLY A 113 -19.18 12.72 -2.66
CA GLY A 113 -20.41 12.90 -1.90
C GLY A 113 -21.63 12.97 -2.81
N ARG A 114 -22.81 12.63 -2.29
CA ARG A 114 -24.09 12.73 -3.03
C ARG A 114 -24.77 14.10 -2.91
N THR A 115 -24.21 14.92 -2.03
CA THR A 115 -24.64 16.29 -1.74
C THR A 115 -23.41 17.13 -1.54
N GLU A 116 -23.52 18.44 -1.78
CA GLU A 116 -22.44 19.39 -1.53
C GLU A 116 -21.89 19.28 -0.10
N GLU A 117 -22.78 19.12 0.89
CA GLU A 117 -22.40 18.96 2.30
C GLU A 117 -21.56 17.68 2.52
N SER A 118 -21.99 16.55 1.96
CA SER A 118 -21.24 15.29 2.10
C SER A 118 -19.91 15.31 1.35
N PHE A 119 -19.85 15.98 0.20
CA PHE A 119 -18.62 16.18 -0.56
C PHE A 119 -17.63 17.06 0.22
N ALA A 120 -18.08 18.21 0.72
CA ALA A 120 -17.25 19.11 1.53
C ALA A 120 -16.71 18.41 2.79
N ARG A 121 -17.53 17.60 3.46
CA ARG A 121 -17.11 16.80 4.62
C ARG A 121 -16.05 15.76 4.23
N SER A 122 -16.24 15.06 3.12
CA SER A 122 -15.27 14.08 2.60
C SER A 122 -13.93 14.76 2.28
N ARG A 123 -13.97 15.93 1.64
CA ARG A 123 -12.79 16.73 1.31
C ARG A 123 -11.97 17.09 2.56
N VAL A 124 -12.63 17.61 3.60
CA VAL A 124 -11.97 17.97 4.87
C VAL A 124 -11.35 16.73 5.52
N ALA A 125 -12.12 15.64 5.66
CA ALA A 125 -11.64 14.42 6.30
C ALA A 125 -10.43 13.80 5.57
N VAL A 126 -10.44 13.77 4.24
CA VAL A 126 -9.31 13.25 3.46
C VAL A 126 -8.11 14.18 3.55
N SER A 127 -8.30 15.50 3.53
CA SER A 127 -7.22 16.47 3.69
C SER A 127 -6.53 16.31 5.05
N GLU A 128 -7.28 16.15 6.13
CA GLU A 128 -6.73 15.87 7.46
C GLU A 128 -5.95 14.54 7.50
N ARG A 129 -6.44 13.49 6.84
CA ARG A 129 -5.73 12.21 6.73
C ARG A 129 -4.43 12.32 5.93
N ILE A 130 -4.45 13.02 4.80
CA ILE A 130 -3.25 13.30 3.98
C ILE A 130 -2.24 14.05 4.85
N ALA A 131 -2.67 15.12 5.53
CA ALA A 131 -1.82 15.91 6.40
C ALA A 131 -1.21 15.10 7.54
N PHE A 132 -2.00 14.21 8.17
CA PHE A 132 -1.52 13.29 9.20
C PHE A 132 -0.38 12.39 8.67
N TYR A 133 -0.59 11.72 7.55
CA TYR A 133 0.45 10.87 6.98
C TYR A 133 1.68 11.67 6.52
N ALA A 134 1.44 12.82 5.88
CA ALA A 134 2.47 13.73 5.42
C ALA A 134 3.29 14.30 6.59
N SER A 135 2.78 14.29 7.82
CA SER A 135 3.53 14.67 9.02
C SER A 135 4.62 13.67 9.43
N THR A 136 4.56 12.42 8.95
CA THR A 136 5.49 11.35 9.35
C THR A 136 6.78 11.40 8.50
N PRO A 137 7.98 11.44 9.11
CA PRO A 137 9.24 11.62 8.37
C PRO A 137 9.49 10.62 7.23
N ALA A 138 8.99 9.38 7.36
CA ALA A 138 9.14 8.35 6.35
C ALA A 138 8.49 8.69 4.99
N TYR A 139 7.53 9.62 4.95
CA TYR A 139 6.85 10.03 3.71
C TYR A 139 7.45 11.28 3.07
N ARG A 140 8.47 11.91 3.67
CA ARG A 140 9.07 13.13 3.11
C ARG A 140 9.52 12.95 1.65
N GLY A 141 10.07 11.79 1.30
CA GLY A 141 10.47 11.49 -0.08
C GLY A 141 9.32 11.54 -1.09
N VAL A 142 8.09 11.24 -0.68
CA VAL A 142 6.90 11.38 -1.55
C VAL A 142 6.55 12.85 -1.77
N LEU A 143 6.71 13.69 -0.74
CA LEU A 143 6.47 15.13 -0.83
C LEU A 143 7.58 15.84 -1.62
N ASP A 144 8.84 15.46 -1.40
CA ASP A 144 10.02 15.97 -2.13
C ASP A 144 9.86 15.78 -3.65
N LYS A 145 9.25 14.65 -4.07
CA LYS A 145 8.96 14.36 -5.48
C LYS A 145 8.08 15.42 -6.15
N HIS A 146 7.28 16.14 -5.37
CA HIS A 146 6.38 17.20 -5.83
C HIS A 146 6.82 18.60 -5.40
N GLY A 147 7.99 18.74 -4.75
CA GLY A 147 8.46 20.02 -4.23
C GLY A 147 7.80 20.45 -2.92
N TRP A 148 7.06 19.57 -2.23
CA TRP A 148 6.35 19.87 -0.97
C TRP A 148 7.10 19.38 0.27
N GLY A 149 8.39 19.10 0.16
CA GLY A 149 9.21 18.51 1.24
C GLY A 149 9.21 19.32 2.53
N ASP A 150 9.14 20.65 2.43
CA ASP A 150 9.17 21.57 3.57
C ASP A 150 7.84 21.62 4.34
N LEU A 151 6.76 21.07 3.76
CA LEU A 151 5.49 20.93 4.45
C LEU A 151 5.55 19.88 5.56
N GLN A 152 6.36 18.82 5.39
CA GLN A 152 6.48 17.72 6.37
C GLN A 152 6.86 18.19 7.78
N PRO A 153 7.94 18.97 8.00
CA PRO A 153 8.32 19.40 9.34
C PRO A 153 7.25 20.28 10.01
N GLU A 154 6.55 21.11 9.25
CA GLU A 154 5.45 21.93 9.78
C GLU A 154 4.25 21.07 10.19
N LEU A 155 3.84 20.13 9.33
CA LEU A 155 2.80 19.15 9.66
C LEU A 155 3.18 18.30 10.88
N ASN A 156 4.46 17.91 11.02
CA ASN A 156 4.97 17.18 12.18
C ASN A 156 4.88 18.00 13.47
N ARG A 157 5.17 19.30 13.38
CA ARG A 157 5.05 20.23 14.51
C ARG A 157 3.60 20.36 14.95
N LEU A 158 2.67 20.54 14.01
CA LEU A 158 1.23 20.66 14.28
C LEU A 158 0.62 19.36 14.82
N SER A 159 1.04 18.20 14.32
CA SER A 159 0.53 16.90 14.79
C SER A 159 0.88 16.64 16.25
N LYS A 160 2.12 16.98 16.65
CA LYS A 160 2.56 16.93 18.06
C LYS A 160 1.82 17.90 18.98
N GLN A 161 1.20 18.94 18.42
CA GLN A 161 0.35 19.89 19.14
C GLN A 161 -1.13 19.49 19.13
N GLY A 162 -1.51 18.36 18.52
CA GLY A 162 -2.89 17.92 18.38
C GLY A 162 -3.75 18.81 17.46
N ARG A 163 -3.12 19.63 16.60
CA ARG A 163 -3.81 20.62 15.75
C ARG A 163 -4.29 20.02 14.43
N TRP A 164 -5.06 18.93 14.49
CA TRP A 164 -5.46 18.13 13.33
C TRP A 164 -6.21 18.91 12.24
N GLN A 165 -7.21 19.70 12.64
CA GLN A 165 -7.98 20.52 11.69
C GLN A 165 -7.09 21.54 10.96
N ALA A 166 -6.19 22.19 11.70
CA ALA A 166 -5.27 23.17 11.12
C ALA A 166 -4.22 22.52 10.18
N MET A 167 -3.90 21.24 10.38
CA MET A 167 -3.07 20.50 9.43
C MET A 167 -3.80 20.28 8.11
N GLY A 168 -5.09 19.91 8.18
CA GLY A 168 -5.91 19.70 6.99
C GLY A 168 -5.99 20.95 6.11
N THR A 169 -6.01 22.15 6.69
CA THR A 169 -6.03 23.41 5.92
C THR A 169 -4.74 23.74 5.19
N LEU A 170 -3.65 23.01 5.46
CA LEU A 170 -2.38 23.16 4.71
C LEU A 170 -2.32 22.27 3.46
N ILE A 171 -3.32 21.42 3.25
CA ILE A 171 -3.45 20.61 2.03
C ILE A 171 -4.29 21.42 1.05
N ASP A 172 -3.63 21.95 0.02
CA ASP A 172 -4.31 22.64 -1.07
C ASP A 172 -4.94 21.66 -2.07
N ASP A 173 -5.61 22.22 -3.07
CA ASP A 173 -6.34 21.48 -4.09
C ASP A 173 -5.42 20.59 -4.93
N GLU A 174 -4.21 21.07 -5.25
CA GLU A 174 -3.23 20.33 -6.04
C GLU A 174 -2.71 19.10 -5.27
N MET A 175 -2.40 19.28 -3.98
CA MET A 175 -1.98 18.18 -3.10
C MET A 175 -3.10 17.17 -2.91
N LEU A 176 -4.34 17.64 -2.66
CA LEU A 176 -5.49 16.76 -2.49
C LEU A 176 -5.71 15.93 -3.75
N GLU A 177 -5.78 16.56 -4.91
CA GLU A 177 -5.99 15.86 -6.18
C GLU A 177 -4.82 14.91 -6.49
N THR A 178 -3.60 15.24 -6.09
CA THR A 178 -2.42 14.36 -6.30
C THR A 178 -2.49 13.05 -5.52
N PHE A 179 -3.05 13.06 -4.31
CA PHE A 179 -3.12 11.87 -3.43
C PHE A 179 -4.50 11.21 -3.37
N ALA A 180 -5.56 11.91 -3.74
CA ALA A 180 -6.94 11.42 -3.73
C ALA A 180 -7.56 11.44 -5.12
N VAL A 181 -8.46 10.49 -5.37
CA VAL A 181 -9.40 10.58 -6.49
C VAL A 181 -10.58 11.45 -6.04
N VAL A 182 -10.75 12.60 -6.66
CA VAL A 182 -11.75 13.60 -6.29
C VAL A 182 -12.81 13.68 -7.39
N GLY A 183 -14.08 13.59 -7.03
CA GLY A 183 -15.17 13.80 -7.99
C GLY A 183 -16.54 13.35 -7.50
N GLU A 184 -17.55 13.57 -8.34
CA GLU A 184 -18.90 13.05 -8.13
C GLU A 184 -18.92 11.51 -8.15
N PRO A 185 -19.88 10.85 -7.49
CA PRO A 185 -19.96 9.40 -7.37
C PRO A 185 -19.77 8.63 -8.68
N GLU A 186 -20.35 9.13 -9.77
CA GLU A 186 -20.30 8.50 -11.10
C GLU A 186 -18.91 8.60 -11.76
N ALA A 187 -18.11 9.59 -11.35
CA ALA A 187 -16.76 9.82 -11.89
C ALA A 187 -15.68 9.00 -11.18
N ILE A 188 -15.93 8.53 -9.95
CA ILE A 188 -14.90 7.86 -9.13
C ILE A 188 -14.36 6.58 -9.79
N VAL A 189 -15.23 5.67 -10.25
CA VAL A 189 -14.76 4.41 -10.87
C VAL A 189 -14.01 4.66 -12.18
N PRO A 190 -14.52 5.47 -13.13
CA PRO A 190 -13.75 5.88 -14.32
C PRO A 190 -12.38 6.48 -13.97
N GLU A 191 -12.31 7.36 -12.98
CA GLU A 191 -11.08 8.03 -12.60
C GLU A 191 -10.08 7.07 -11.93
N LEU A 192 -10.54 6.17 -11.05
CA LEU A 192 -9.71 5.10 -10.49
C LEU A 192 -9.08 4.24 -11.59
N ARG A 193 -9.87 3.82 -12.59
CA ARG A 193 -9.35 3.07 -13.74
C ARG A 193 -8.33 3.89 -14.52
N ARG A 194 -8.65 5.14 -14.86
CA ARG A 194 -7.76 6.04 -15.61
C ARG A 194 -6.40 6.22 -14.92
N ARG A 195 -6.40 6.38 -13.59
CA ARG A 195 -5.18 6.58 -12.81
C ARG A 195 -4.33 5.32 -12.65
N PHE A 196 -4.98 4.18 -12.42
CA PHE A 196 -4.33 3.02 -11.82
C PHE A 196 -4.27 1.80 -12.74
N ALA A 197 -5.01 1.76 -13.86
CA ALA A 197 -4.93 0.68 -14.83
C ALA A 197 -3.49 0.51 -15.35
N GLY A 198 -3.01 -0.74 -15.35
CA GLY A 198 -1.65 -1.10 -15.74
C GLY A 198 -0.55 -0.68 -14.75
N LEU A 199 -0.89 0.04 -13.68
CA LEU A 199 0.07 0.52 -12.68
C LEU A 199 0.06 -0.31 -11.39
N VAL A 200 -1.13 -0.70 -10.93
CA VAL A 200 -1.33 -1.55 -9.75
C VAL A 200 -2.23 -2.72 -10.09
N ASP A 201 -2.07 -3.82 -9.37
CA ASP A 201 -2.76 -5.09 -9.63
C ASP A 201 -4.05 -5.21 -8.80
N ARG A 202 -4.14 -4.45 -7.69
CA ARG A 202 -5.29 -4.44 -6.80
C ARG A 202 -5.51 -3.06 -6.20
N LEU A 203 -6.77 -2.67 -6.09
CA LEU A 203 -7.19 -1.53 -5.28
C LEU A 203 -7.90 -2.03 -4.02
N THR A 204 -7.61 -1.42 -2.88
CA THR A 204 -8.27 -1.68 -1.59
C THR A 204 -8.83 -0.36 -1.08
N LEU A 205 -10.13 -0.14 -1.26
CA LEU A 205 -10.82 1.06 -0.82
C LEU A 205 -12.26 0.74 -0.40
N ASP A 206 -12.87 1.67 0.33
CA ASP A 206 -14.30 1.68 0.60
C ASP A 206 -14.95 2.88 -0.12
N PHE A 207 -16.14 2.68 -0.67
CA PHE A 207 -16.93 3.73 -1.29
C PHE A 207 -17.85 4.34 -0.23
N GLU A 208 -17.27 5.13 0.68
CA GLU A 208 -17.98 5.70 1.84
C GLU A 208 -19.20 6.56 1.44
N PHE A 209 -19.18 7.15 0.24
CA PHE A 209 -20.28 7.94 -0.32
C PHE A 209 -21.48 7.08 -0.80
N ALA A 210 -21.30 5.76 -0.93
CA ALA A 210 -22.30 4.85 -1.45
C ALA A 210 -22.97 4.04 -0.33
N GLU A 211 -24.25 3.73 -0.54
CA GLU A 211 -24.99 2.87 0.38
C GLU A 211 -24.42 1.44 0.35
N PRO A 212 -24.48 0.69 1.46
CA PRO A 212 -23.94 -0.67 1.53
C PRO A 212 -24.38 -1.60 0.37
N ALA A 213 -25.62 -1.46 -0.10
CA ALA A 213 -26.17 -2.23 -1.21
C ALA A 213 -25.48 -1.94 -2.56
N GLU A 214 -24.95 -0.73 -2.75
CA GLU A 214 -24.36 -0.27 -4.02
C GLU A 214 -22.85 -0.52 -4.08
N ARG A 215 -22.17 -0.57 -2.93
CA ARG A 215 -20.72 -0.78 -2.82
C ARG A 215 -20.27 -2.03 -3.57
N SER A 216 -21.03 -3.12 -3.46
CA SER A 216 -20.73 -4.38 -4.18
C SER A 216 -20.79 -4.20 -5.70
N THR A 217 -21.70 -3.36 -6.20
CA THR A 217 -21.81 -3.06 -7.63
C THR A 217 -20.64 -2.18 -8.09
N LEU A 218 -20.27 -1.14 -7.33
CA LEU A 218 -19.11 -0.31 -7.64
C LEU A 218 -17.81 -1.12 -7.67
N ILE A 219 -17.62 -2.06 -6.72
CA ILE A 219 -16.47 -2.97 -6.71
C ILE A 219 -16.44 -3.85 -7.97
N ARG A 220 -17.58 -4.43 -8.36
CA ARG A 220 -17.67 -5.24 -9.58
C ARG A 220 -17.40 -4.42 -10.84
N THR A 221 -17.93 -3.19 -10.91
CA THR A 221 -17.65 -2.30 -12.02
C THR A 221 -16.17 -1.95 -12.06
N LEU A 222 -15.52 -1.66 -10.94
CA LEU A 222 -14.07 -1.38 -10.93
C LEU A 222 -13.22 -2.58 -11.36
N ALA A 223 -13.66 -3.81 -11.03
CA ALA A 223 -12.94 -5.05 -11.33
C ALA A 223 -13.10 -5.54 -12.78
N GLY A 224 -14.22 -5.21 -13.44
CA GLY A 224 -14.42 -5.44 -14.88
C GLY A 224 -13.61 -4.48 -15.72
#